data_AF-Q6Z6K6-F1
#
_entry.id   AF-Q6Z6K6-F1
#
_cell.length_a   1.000
_cell.length_b   1.000
_cell.length_c   1.000
_cell.angle_alpha   90.00
_cell.angle_beta   90.00
_cell.angle_gamma   90.00
#
_symmetry.space_group_name_H-M   'P 1'
#
loop_
_entity.id
_entity.type
_entity.pdbx_description
1 polymer ?
#
loop_
_entity_poly.entity_id
_entity_poly.type
_entity_poly.pdbx_seq_one_letter_code
_entity_poly.pdbx_strand_id
1 'polypeptide(L)'
;MARRADARGGGGGGGGKFMSRMVTGQKPIHVRPPRPEKERVDMVPRDVVERCIVALFEKRGSTREAAMEDLVGALEGHVSAREVSCKYTTIVSRCVFSLKKGSVREARLAYRAIGILALTLGGGGDDTAGAKDVLAEAFPFLAKTVEASHDMAKVLAAIDGLAVATFAGEDGDDEIERSMDAIWGGVIDPSSAGPGGSRLAAGDARKTTPEALAAAVSAWAFLLTVVHDRYEAEEGESCKDKIALLAKLLDDHDDRGVRVAAGEAIAACVELKLAHDTPPEDMEALNATVSYLATEPSGKGAGDKRRHAGQKDIFRQIEIFLDDGEAPTKSVRTSSSRQSVLKVTTWTKLLQLNFLTRYLGNGFHSHLQHNPLFGETFEVDGDEVEGLPAARKMMSRKQREKKRTLERRRCREAVWKEKNKFGLPEEEPERGTTALMLLPALACCHHMLPPVHRQPHLLPPTAPATASHMLPPVQQPILLLEY
;
A
#
# COMPACT_ATOMS: atom_id res chain seq x y z
N MET A 1 -78.73 1.40 -26.58
CA MET A 1 -79.64 2.09 -25.64
C MET A 1 -79.04 1.97 -24.23
N ALA A 2 -78.94 3.11 -23.50
CA ALA A 2 -78.65 3.31 -22.07
C ALA A 2 -77.44 2.58 -21.43
N ARG A 3 -76.29 3.20 -21.11
CA ARG A 3 -75.92 4.22 -20.09
C ARG A 3 -75.99 3.77 -18.61
N ARG A 4 -74.81 3.68 -17.95
CA ARG A 4 -74.33 4.30 -16.67
C ARG A 4 -73.28 3.39 -15.98
N ALA A 5 -72.01 3.83 -15.86
CA ALA A 5 -71.37 4.55 -14.72
C ALA A 5 -71.06 3.59 -13.55
N ASP A 6 -69.88 3.46 -12.91
CA ASP A 6 -68.77 4.35 -12.51
C ASP A 6 -67.48 3.48 -12.29
N ALA A 7 -66.27 3.86 -12.73
CA ALA A 7 -65.23 4.73 -12.12
C ALA A 7 -64.18 4.03 -11.21
N ARG A 8 -62.90 4.43 -11.43
CA ARG A 8 -61.63 4.19 -10.68
C ARG A 8 -60.90 2.89 -11.02
N GLY A 9 -59.79 2.88 -11.77
CA GLY A 9 -58.47 3.49 -11.49
C GLY A 9 -57.58 2.38 -10.89
N GLY A 10 -56.44 1.92 -11.42
CA GLY A 10 -55.39 2.52 -12.23
C GLY A 10 -54.08 2.31 -11.48
N GLY A 11 -53.14 1.51 -12.03
CA GLY A 11 -51.75 1.44 -11.53
C GLY A 11 -51.24 0.01 -11.25
N GLY A 12 -50.47 -0.53 -12.20
CA GLY A 12 -49.69 -1.75 -12.02
C GLY A 12 -48.38 -1.47 -11.25
N GLY A 13 -47.97 -2.44 -10.43
CA GLY A 13 -46.68 -2.47 -9.75
C GLY A 13 -46.02 -3.83 -9.94
N GLY A 14 -45.00 -3.88 -10.80
CA GLY A 14 -44.15 -5.05 -11.00
C GLY A 14 -43.17 -5.22 -9.84
N GLY A 15 -43.06 -6.44 -9.34
CA GLY A 15 -42.21 -6.80 -8.20
C GLY A 15 -40.73 -6.81 -8.54
N GLY A 16 -39.98 -5.87 -7.95
CA GLY A 16 -38.52 -5.92 -7.82
C GLY A 16 -38.13 -6.55 -6.48
N LYS A 17 -37.37 -7.65 -6.53
CA LYS A 17 -36.87 -8.36 -5.35
C LYS A 17 -35.74 -7.56 -4.68
N PHE A 18 -35.99 -7.03 -3.48
CA PHE A 18 -34.96 -6.53 -2.57
C PHE A 18 -34.14 -7.71 -2.00
N MET A 19 -32.87 -7.84 -2.40
CA MET A 19 -31.90 -8.69 -1.71
C MET A 19 -31.25 -7.90 -0.57
N SER A 20 -31.60 -8.25 0.66
CA SER A 20 -30.96 -7.76 1.89
C SER A 20 -29.48 -8.19 1.92
N ARG A 21 -28.55 -7.24 1.72
CA ARG A 21 -27.10 -7.45 1.82
C ARG A 21 -26.73 -7.54 3.31
N MET A 22 -26.59 -8.76 3.84
CA MET A 22 -26.07 -8.97 5.20
C MET A 22 -24.58 -8.62 5.23
N VAL A 23 -24.22 -7.51 5.90
CA VAL A 23 -22.84 -7.13 6.22
C VAL A 23 -22.26 -8.16 7.17
N THR A 24 -21.59 -9.18 6.63
CA THR A 24 -20.78 -10.11 7.42
C THR A 24 -19.46 -9.43 7.77
N GLY A 25 -19.26 -9.13 9.06
CA GLY A 25 -18.05 -8.48 9.58
C GLY A 25 -16.76 -9.05 9.00
N GLN A 26 -16.04 -8.20 8.26
CA GLN A 26 -14.72 -8.52 7.74
C GLN A 26 -13.75 -8.72 8.91
N LYS A 27 -13.01 -9.83 8.87
CA LYS A 27 -11.87 -10.02 9.77
C LYS A 27 -10.71 -9.18 9.22
N PRO A 28 -9.89 -8.55 10.08
CA PRO A 28 -8.70 -7.83 9.64
C PRO A 28 -7.86 -8.76 8.75
N ILE A 29 -7.40 -8.22 7.61
CA ILE A 29 -6.49 -8.90 6.70
C ILE A 29 -5.26 -9.29 7.50
N HIS A 30 -5.14 -10.58 7.78
CA HIS A 30 -3.99 -11.12 8.48
C HIS A 30 -2.88 -11.27 7.44
N VAL A 31 -2.15 -10.18 7.17
CA VAL A 31 -0.86 -10.29 6.49
C VAL A 31 -0.01 -11.17 7.40
N ARG A 32 0.37 -12.34 6.88
CA ARG A 32 1.22 -13.29 7.58
C ARG A 32 2.58 -12.61 7.72
N PRO A 33 3.06 -12.32 8.94
CA PRO A 33 4.39 -11.73 9.06
C PRO A 33 5.40 -12.72 8.43
N PRO A 34 6.43 -12.22 7.74
CA PRO A 34 7.52 -13.07 7.31
C PRO A 34 8.02 -13.87 8.52
N ARG A 35 8.36 -15.15 8.30
CA ARG A 35 9.00 -15.94 9.37
C ARG A 35 10.21 -15.15 9.84
N PRO A 36 10.52 -15.12 11.15
CA PRO A 36 11.80 -14.60 11.60
C PRO A 36 12.87 -15.51 11.03
N GLU A 37 13.39 -15.15 9.87
CA GLU A 37 14.72 -15.56 9.48
C GLU A 37 15.61 -14.99 10.59
N LYS A 38 16.49 -15.82 11.16
CA LYS A 38 17.46 -15.35 12.15
C LYS A 38 18.34 -14.35 11.44
N GLU A 39 17.92 -13.09 11.45
CA GLU A 39 18.71 -11.96 11.02
C GLU A 39 19.88 -11.93 11.99
N ARG A 40 21.04 -12.41 11.51
CA ARG A 40 22.29 -11.91 12.07
C ARG A 40 22.18 -10.42 11.84
N VAL A 41 21.98 -9.68 12.92
CA VAL A 41 22.29 -8.26 12.94
C VAL A 41 23.79 -8.21 12.78
N ASP A 42 24.26 -8.34 11.55
CA ASP A 42 25.60 -7.93 11.19
C ASP A 42 25.56 -6.43 11.47
N MET A 43 26.10 -6.05 12.64
CA MET A 43 26.20 -4.66 13.04
C MET A 43 26.86 -3.94 11.87
N VAL A 44 26.09 -3.10 11.17
CA VAL A 44 26.60 -2.25 10.10
C VAL A 44 27.83 -1.58 10.69
N PRO A 45 29.04 -1.83 10.15
CA PRO A 45 30.23 -1.23 10.71
C PRO A 45 30.01 0.29 10.77
N ARG A 46 30.26 0.92 11.93
CA ARG A 46 29.95 2.35 12.15
C ARG A 46 30.58 3.28 11.09
N ASP A 47 31.59 2.78 10.38
CA ASP A 47 32.32 3.46 9.33
C ASP A 47 31.75 3.22 7.92
N VAL A 48 30.63 2.48 7.74
CA VAL A 48 30.08 2.19 6.40
C VAL A 48 29.75 3.47 5.65
N VAL A 49 29.07 4.42 6.29
CA VAL A 49 28.73 5.71 5.67
C VAL A 49 30.00 6.47 5.28
N GLU A 50 31.04 6.46 6.11
CA GLU A 50 32.32 7.11 5.82
C GLU A 50 33.04 6.45 4.64
N ARG A 51 33.08 5.13 4.60
CA ARG A 51 33.64 4.36 3.47
C ARG A 51 32.88 4.63 2.18
N CYS A 52 31.54 4.69 2.25
CA CYS A 52 30.70 5.04 1.10
C CYS A 52 31.02 6.46 0.61
N ILE A 53 31.09 7.45 1.51
CA ILE A 53 31.44 8.83 1.15
C ILE A 53 32.80 8.88 0.43
N VAL A 54 33.84 8.23 0.96
CA VAL A 54 35.16 8.19 0.32
C VAL A 54 35.07 7.57 -1.08
N ALA A 55 34.40 6.42 -1.22
CA ALA A 55 34.25 5.74 -2.50
C ALA A 55 33.38 6.52 -3.50
N LEU A 56 32.44 7.35 -3.03
CA LEU A 56 31.66 8.24 -3.89
C LEU A 56 32.51 9.34 -4.55
N PHE A 57 33.68 9.67 -4.03
CA PHE A 57 34.62 10.61 -4.67
C PHE A 57 35.55 9.96 -5.71
N GLU A 58 35.48 8.64 -5.90
CA GLU A 58 36.31 7.94 -6.87
C GLU A 58 36.04 8.35 -8.32
N LYS A 59 37.10 8.31 -9.13
CA LYS A 59 37.01 8.70 -10.55
C LYS A 59 36.18 7.71 -11.37
N ARG A 60 36.27 6.42 -11.04
CA ARG A 60 35.63 5.33 -11.80
C ARG A 60 34.14 5.27 -11.48
N GLY A 61 33.30 5.34 -12.53
CA GLY A 61 31.83 5.30 -12.37
C GLY A 61 31.30 4.04 -11.70
N SER A 62 31.84 2.86 -12.01
CA SER A 62 31.40 1.61 -11.39
C SER A 62 31.68 1.54 -9.89
N THR A 63 32.77 2.15 -9.42
CA THR A 63 33.09 2.23 -7.99
C THR A 63 32.12 3.16 -7.27
N ARG A 64 31.77 4.31 -7.88
CA ARG A 64 30.76 5.21 -7.32
C ARG A 64 29.37 4.60 -7.30
N GLU A 65 28.99 3.88 -8.37
CA GLU A 65 27.68 3.21 -8.44
C GLU A 65 27.54 2.14 -7.34
N ALA A 66 28.58 1.34 -7.10
CA ALA A 66 28.60 0.39 -5.99
C ALA A 66 28.56 1.10 -4.62
N ALA A 67 29.31 2.19 -4.45
CA ALA A 67 29.28 2.98 -3.21
C ALA A 67 27.90 3.62 -2.94
N MET A 68 27.18 4.03 -3.98
CA MET A 68 25.82 4.55 -3.83
C MET A 68 24.83 3.45 -3.47
N GLU A 69 25.01 2.24 -4.01
CA GLU A 69 24.22 1.06 -3.63
C GLU A 69 24.44 0.68 -2.16
N ASP A 70 25.70 0.63 -1.71
CA ASP A 70 26.05 0.38 -0.31
C ASP A 70 25.50 1.48 0.62
N LEU A 71 25.53 2.75 0.19
CA LEU A 71 24.96 3.86 0.94
C LEU A 71 23.44 3.70 1.09
N VAL A 72 22.72 3.37 0.01
CA VAL A 72 21.28 3.11 0.07
C VAL A 72 20.99 1.95 1.03
N GLY A 73 21.73 0.84 0.93
CA GLY A 73 21.57 -0.30 1.83
C GLY A 73 21.82 0.06 3.30
N ALA A 74 22.82 0.91 3.58
CA ALA A 74 23.08 1.41 4.93
C ALA A 74 21.91 2.28 5.45
N LEU A 75 21.42 3.21 4.63
CA LEU A 75 20.29 4.08 4.99
C LEU A 75 19.01 3.27 5.23
N GLU A 76 18.71 2.27 4.38
CA GLU A 76 17.58 1.35 4.56
C GLU A 76 17.69 0.48 5.82
N GLY A 77 18.92 0.12 6.20
CA GLY A 77 19.24 -0.57 7.45
C GLY A 77 19.10 0.31 8.71
N HIS A 78 18.64 1.55 8.55
CA HIS A 78 18.42 2.55 9.61
C HIS A 78 19.71 2.99 10.32
N VAL A 79 20.52 3.76 9.60
CA VAL A 79 21.54 4.62 10.19
C VAL A 79 20.84 5.73 10.98
N SER A 80 21.33 6.04 12.19
CA SER A 80 20.70 7.06 13.03
C SER A 80 20.91 8.47 12.45
N ALA A 81 19.97 9.40 12.69
CA ALA A 81 20.12 10.81 12.29
C ALA A 81 21.50 11.36 12.68
N ARG A 82 21.91 11.14 13.94
CA ARG A 82 23.21 11.55 14.49
C ARG A 82 24.43 11.11 13.66
N GLU A 83 24.38 9.95 13.01
CA GLU A 83 25.49 9.43 12.21
C GLU A 83 25.62 10.13 10.84
N VAL A 84 24.52 10.67 10.32
CA VAL A 84 24.46 11.39 9.02
C VAL A 84 24.39 12.91 9.18
N SER A 85 23.96 13.46 10.32
CA SER A 85 23.78 14.90 10.55
C SER A 85 25.03 15.75 10.28
N CYS A 86 26.24 15.23 10.50
CA CYS A 86 27.47 15.96 10.22
C CYS A 86 27.99 15.78 8.78
N LYS A 87 27.34 14.95 7.96
CA LYS A 87 27.82 14.51 6.65
C LYS A 87 26.79 14.69 5.53
N TYR A 88 25.53 15.01 5.86
CA TYR A 88 24.44 15.03 4.88
C TYR A 88 24.73 15.96 3.70
N THR A 89 25.28 17.15 3.94
CA THR A 89 25.65 18.09 2.86
C THR A 89 26.62 17.47 1.86
N THR A 90 27.60 16.70 2.34
CA THR A 90 28.53 15.96 1.49
C THR A 90 27.82 14.83 0.74
N ILE A 91 26.95 14.10 1.42
CA ILE A 91 26.17 13.02 0.80
C ILE A 91 25.28 13.57 -0.32
N VAL A 92 24.49 14.61 -0.05
CA VAL A 92 23.60 15.27 -1.02
C VAL A 92 24.40 15.81 -2.21
N SER A 93 25.53 16.49 -1.96
CA SER A 93 26.44 16.94 -3.00
C SER A 93 26.90 15.79 -3.92
N ARG A 94 27.22 14.62 -3.35
CA ARG A 94 27.58 13.42 -4.12
C ARG A 94 26.39 12.82 -4.87
N CYS A 95 25.20 12.79 -4.27
CA CYS A 95 23.98 12.38 -4.95
C CYS A 95 23.72 13.29 -6.17
N VAL A 96 23.74 14.62 -5.99
CA VAL A 96 23.59 15.61 -7.06
C VAL A 96 24.63 15.43 -8.15
N PHE A 97 25.88 15.10 -7.81
CA PHE A 97 26.91 14.75 -8.80
C PHE A 97 26.51 13.52 -9.62
N SER A 98 26.05 12.45 -8.96
CA SER A 98 25.57 11.24 -9.62
C SER A 98 24.34 11.49 -10.49
N LEU A 99 23.45 12.42 -10.11
CA LEU A 99 22.32 12.84 -10.95
C LEU A 99 22.79 13.55 -12.24
N LYS A 100 23.86 14.36 -12.16
CA LYS A 100 24.40 15.13 -13.29
C LYS A 100 25.27 14.31 -14.23
N LYS A 101 26.06 13.36 -13.70
CA LYS A 101 27.17 12.70 -14.42
C LYS A 101 27.20 11.18 -14.29
N GLY A 102 26.34 10.61 -13.46
CA GLY A 102 26.30 9.17 -13.23
C GLY A 102 25.57 8.39 -14.31
N SER A 103 25.66 7.06 -14.21
CA SER A 103 24.86 6.15 -15.03
C SER A 103 23.36 6.29 -14.71
N VAL A 104 22.49 5.65 -15.50
CA VAL A 104 21.06 5.56 -15.16
C VAL A 104 20.83 4.91 -13.80
N ARG A 105 21.59 3.84 -13.49
CA ARG A 105 21.49 3.13 -12.22
C ARG A 105 22.03 3.96 -11.06
N GLU A 106 23.20 4.60 -11.23
CA GLU A 106 23.78 5.51 -10.23
C GLU A 106 22.82 6.65 -9.89
N ALA A 107 22.17 7.25 -10.90
CA ALA A 107 21.19 8.31 -10.69
C ALA A 107 19.93 7.83 -9.94
N ARG A 108 19.41 6.64 -10.27
CA ARG A 108 18.26 6.05 -9.56
C ARG A 108 18.57 5.76 -8.09
N LEU A 109 19.76 5.22 -7.82
CA LEU A 109 20.24 5.00 -6.45
C LEU A 109 20.41 6.34 -5.70
N ALA A 110 20.93 7.37 -6.37
CA ALA A 110 21.05 8.71 -5.79
C ALA A 110 19.68 9.32 -5.42
N TYR A 111 18.65 9.21 -6.27
CA TYR A 111 17.29 9.64 -5.92
C TYR A 111 16.73 8.91 -4.70
N ARG A 112 16.98 7.59 -4.61
CA ARG A 112 16.59 6.78 -3.46
C ARG A 112 17.34 7.19 -2.19
N ALA A 113 18.65 7.43 -2.29
CA ALA A 113 19.46 7.91 -1.18
C ALA A 113 18.98 9.28 -0.66
N ILE A 114 18.63 10.22 -1.56
CA ILE A 114 18.11 11.54 -1.18
C ILE A 114 16.84 11.42 -0.33
N GLY A 115 15.85 10.64 -0.76
CA GLY A 115 14.59 10.53 0.00
C GLY A 115 14.75 9.81 1.33
N ILE A 116 15.54 8.73 1.40
CA ILE A 116 15.79 8.04 2.69
C ILE A 116 16.64 8.91 3.62
N LEU A 117 17.62 9.65 3.09
CA LEU A 117 18.41 10.61 3.87
C LEU A 117 17.53 11.71 4.44
N ALA A 118 16.62 12.27 3.63
CA ALA A 118 15.66 13.28 4.09
C ALA A 118 14.77 12.71 5.21
N LEU A 119 14.20 11.51 5.03
CA LEU A 119 13.43 10.85 6.10
C LEU A 119 14.28 10.65 7.36
N THR A 120 15.54 10.22 7.23
CA THR A 120 16.43 9.94 8.36
C THR A 120 16.75 11.21 9.16
N LEU A 121 16.79 12.37 8.50
CA LEU A 121 17.03 13.68 9.12
C LEU A 121 15.75 14.38 9.55
N GLY A 122 14.58 13.94 9.08
CA GLY A 122 13.28 14.51 9.42
C GLY A 122 12.78 14.07 10.81
N GLY A 123 11.94 14.92 11.42
CA GLY A 123 11.35 14.71 12.75
C GLY A 123 11.68 15.82 13.76
N GLY A 124 10.73 16.12 14.64
CA GLY A 124 10.66 17.29 15.51
C GLY A 124 11.84 17.48 16.47
N GLY A 125 12.50 18.61 16.26
CA GLY A 125 13.62 19.17 17.01
C GLY A 125 14.32 20.22 16.15
N ASP A 126 15.29 20.95 16.72
CA ASP A 126 16.13 21.89 15.97
C ASP A 126 16.90 21.22 14.81
N ASP A 127 16.93 19.88 14.77
CA ASP A 127 17.60 19.05 13.78
C ASP A 127 16.86 18.89 12.43
N THR A 128 15.61 19.34 12.29
CA THR A 128 14.87 19.30 11.00
C THR A 128 15.53 20.10 9.88
N ALA A 129 16.45 21.01 10.21
CA ALA A 129 17.21 21.80 9.24
C ALA A 129 17.90 20.92 8.19
N GLY A 130 18.36 19.72 8.58
CA GLY A 130 19.02 18.80 7.65
C GLY A 130 18.10 18.30 6.53
N ALA A 131 16.85 17.94 6.84
CA ALA A 131 15.89 17.47 5.84
C ALA A 131 15.47 18.59 4.88
N LYS A 132 15.26 19.80 5.42
CA LYS A 132 14.97 21.03 4.64
C LYS A 132 16.11 21.36 3.67
N ASP A 133 17.34 21.36 4.15
CA ASP A 133 18.53 21.59 3.32
C ASP A 133 18.69 20.54 2.22
N VAL A 134 18.43 19.25 2.54
CA VAL A 134 18.46 18.15 1.56
C VAL A 134 17.45 18.42 0.44
N LEU A 135 16.22 18.76 0.80
CA LEU A 135 15.17 19.09 -0.18
C LEU A 135 15.58 20.31 -1.01
N ALA A 136 15.99 21.41 -0.38
CA ALA A 136 16.37 22.65 -1.06
C ALA A 136 17.51 22.43 -2.09
N GLU A 137 18.53 21.64 -1.74
CA GLU A 137 19.64 21.34 -2.66
C GLU A 137 19.24 20.34 -3.76
N ALA A 138 18.41 19.35 -3.45
CA ALA A 138 18.03 18.29 -4.39
C ALA A 138 16.86 18.67 -5.32
N PHE A 139 15.97 19.56 -4.89
CA PHE A 139 14.72 19.91 -5.56
C PHE A 139 14.91 20.26 -7.05
N PRO A 140 15.87 21.13 -7.44
CA PRO A 140 16.05 21.49 -8.86
C PRO A 140 16.40 20.31 -9.76
N PHE A 141 16.98 19.23 -9.22
CA PHE A 141 17.35 18.03 -9.97
C PHE A 141 16.22 17.00 -10.02
N LEU A 142 15.51 16.84 -8.91
CA LEU A 142 14.31 16.03 -8.79
C LEU A 142 13.22 16.56 -9.73
N ALA A 143 12.79 17.80 -9.55
CA ALA A 143 11.75 18.45 -10.36
C ALA A 143 12.09 18.43 -11.85
N LYS A 144 13.32 18.84 -12.23
CA LYS A 144 13.76 18.81 -13.63
C LYS A 144 13.69 17.40 -14.23
N THR A 145 13.96 16.36 -13.46
CA THR A 145 13.88 14.98 -13.96
C THR A 145 12.45 14.53 -14.13
N VAL A 146 11.58 14.86 -13.19
CA VAL A 146 10.13 14.60 -13.27
C VAL A 146 9.53 15.30 -14.48
N GLU A 147 9.87 16.56 -14.72
CA GLU A 147 9.34 17.40 -15.82
C GLU A 147 9.91 17.02 -17.19
N ALA A 148 11.24 16.84 -17.31
CA ALA A 148 11.92 16.89 -18.60
C ALA A 148 12.66 15.60 -19.02
N SER A 149 12.76 14.58 -18.15
CA SER A 149 13.49 13.36 -18.51
C SER A 149 12.69 12.41 -19.40
N HIS A 150 13.31 11.89 -20.45
CA HIS A 150 12.74 10.81 -21.28
C HIS A 150 13.00 9.40 -20.71
N ASP A 151 13.85 9.28 -19.68
CA ASP A 151 14.15 7.99 -19.04
C ASP A 151 13.14 7.71 -17.92
N MET A 152 12.13 6.88 -18.21
CA MET A 152 11.04 6.63 -17.26
C MET A 152 11.50 5.95 -15.97
N ALA A 153 12.63 5.22 -16.00
CA ALA A 153 13.19 4.62 -14.80
C ALA A 153 13.80 5.68 -13.87
N LYS A 154 14.39 6.75 -14.43
CA LYS A 154 14.80 7.93 -13.64
C LYS A 154 13.60 8.72 -13.14
N VAL A 155 12.60 8.94 -13.98
CA VAL A 155 11.37 9.67 -13.63
C VAL A 155 10.69 9.00 -12.44
N LEU A 156 10.47 7.68 -12.49
CA LEU A 156 9.88 6.92 -11.38
C LEU A 156 10.63 7.15 -10.07
N ALA A 157 11.95 7.01 -10.08
CA ALA A 157 12.78 7.22 -8.91
C ALA A 157 12.74 8.68 -8.41
N ALA A 158 12.67 9.65 -9.32
CA ALA A 158 12.59 11.07 -9.00
C ALA A 158 11.22 11.48 -8.44
N ILE A 159 10.11 10.91 -8.93
CA ILE A 159 8.75 11.15 -8.39
C ILE A 159 8.71 10.70 -6.92
N ASP A 160 9.07 9.45 -6.67
CA ASP A 160 9.07 8.89 -5.31
C ASP A 160 10.05 9.65 -4.41
N GLY A 161 11.26 9.94 -4.90
CA GLY A 161 12.28 10.69 -4.16
C GLY A 161 11.85 12.12 -3.83
N LEU A 162 11.17 12.81 -4.76
CA LEU A 162 10.66 14.16 -4.56
C LEU A 162 9.57 14.15 -3.49
N ALA A 163 8.56 13.30 -3.63
CA ALA A 163 7.46 13.22 -2.67
C ALA A 163 7.95 12.91 -1.24
N VAL A 164 8.88 11.98 -1.09
CA VAL A 164 9.43 11.63 0.22
C VAL A 164 10.32 12.74 0.79
N ALA A 165 11.18 13.36 -0.02
CA ALA A 165 12.02 14.45 0.44
C ALA A 165 11.18 15.67 0.85
N THR A 166 10.13 15.98 0.10
CA THR A 166 9.17 17.04 0.43
C THR A 166 8.46 16.75 1.73
N PHE A 167 7.90 15.55 1.92
CA PHE A 167 7.25 15.16 3.17
C PHE A 167 8.18 15.24 4.40
N ALA A 168 9.47 14.90 4.24
CA ALA A 168 10.42 14.92 5.36
C ALA A 168 10.99 16.32 5.65
N GLY A 169 11.04 17.18 4.64
CA GLY A 169 11.76 18.45 4.65
C GLY A 169 10.88 19.65 4.38
N GLU A 170 9.57 19.57 4.58
CA GLU A 170 8.66 20.70 4.40
C GLU A 170 8.97 21.83 5.39
N ASP A 171 9.06 23.06 4.89
CA ASP A 171 9.14 24.31 5.68
C ASP A 171 7.86 25.17 5.55
N GLY A 172 6.82 24.62 4.91
CA GLY A 172 5.54 25.27 4.68
C GLY A 172 4.87 24.78 3.41
N ASP A 173 3.62 25.19 3.24
CA ASP A 173 2.75 24.69 2.18
C ASP A 173 3.28 25.00 0.77
N ASP A 174 3.91 26.16 0.56
CA ASP A 174 4.50 26.58 -0.72
C ASP A 174 5.50 25.56 -1.30
N GLU A 175 6.27 24.89 -0.45
CA GLU A 175 7.27 23.90 -0.88
C GLU A 175 6.62 22.58 -1.28
N ILE A 176 5.57 22.21 -0.56
CA ILE A 176 4.75 21.03 -0.84
C ILE A 176 4.05 21.23 -2.19
N GLU A 177 3.40 22.37 -2.38
CA GLU A 177 2.69 22.73 -3.60
C GLU A 177 3.62 22.81 -4.80
N ARG A 178 4.80 23.41 -4.65
CA ARG A 178 5.79 23.43 -5.73
C ARG A 178 6.18 22.02 -6.18
N SER A 179 6.27 21.09 -5.24
CA SER A 179 6.57 19.67 -5.53
C SER A 179 5.37 18.98 -6.20
N MET A 180 4.16 19.26 -5.74
CA MET A 180 2.92 18.77 -6.33
C MET A 180 2.74 19.26 -7.77
N ASP A 181 3.02 20.54 -8.04
CA ASP A 181 2.95 21.16 -9.37
C ASP A 181 3.97 20.54 -10.33
N ALA A 182 5.20 20.28 -9.87
CA ALA A 182 6.22 19.61 -10.67
C ALA A 182 5.79 18.17 -11.06
N ILE A 183 5.14 17.45 -10.14
CA ILE A 183 4.62 16.09 -10.41
C ILE A 183 3.40 16.17 -11.35
N TRP A 184 2.47 17.07 -11.08
CA TRP A 184 1.24 17.23 -11.84
C TRP A 184 1.54 17.68 -13.27
N GLY A 185 2.19 18.83 -13.43
CA GLY A 185 2.57 19.41 -14.72
C GLY A 185 3.69 18.63 -15.43
N GLY A 186 4.48 17.82 -14.74
CA GLY A 186 5.54 17.03 -15.36
C GLY A 186 5.09 15.68 -15.93
N VAL A 187 4.06 15.07 -15.35
CA VAL A 187 3.69 13.66 -15.66
C VAL A 187 2.18 13.43 -15.80
N ILE A 188 1.34 14.02 -14.94
CA ILE A 188 -0.11 13.75 -14.89
C ILE A 188 -0.84 14.55 -15.97
N ASP A 189 -0.62 15.86 -15.99
CA ASP A 189 -1.14 16.77 -17.00
C ASP A 189 -0.03 17.69 -17.54
N PRO A 190 0.79 17.19 -18.48
CA PRO A 190 1.80 18.01 -19.15
C PRO A 190 1.26 19.23 -19.90
N SER A 191 -0.06 19.30 -20.15
CA SER A 191 -0.70 20.43 -20.82
C SER A 191 -1.08 21.56 -19.85
N SER A 192 -1.24 21.25 -18.55
CA SER A 192 -1.50 22.25 -17.50
C SER A 192 -0.28 23.11 -17.15
N ALA A 193 0.91 22.69 -17.58
CA ALA A 193 2.13 23.39 -17.27
C ALA A 193 2.08 24.81 -17.86
N GLY A 194 2.05 25.83 -16.99
CA GLY A 194 1.99 27.24 -17.39
C GLY A 194 3.14 27.65 -18.33
N PRO A 195 3.18 28.91 -18.81
CA PRO A 195 4.15 29.39 -19.81
C PRO A 195 5.66 29.29 -19.49
N GLY A 196 6.06 28.57 -18.42
CA GLY A 196 7.43 28.12 -18.15
C GLY A 196 7.55 26.70 -17.55
N GLY A 197 6.48 25.92 -17.48
CA GLY A 197 6.40 24.67 -16.70
C GLY A 197 6.68 23.37 -17.45
N SER A 198 6.52 23.33 -18.78
CA SER A 198 6.93 22.18 -19.58
C SER A 198 8.16 22.56 -20.39
N ARG A 199 9.33 22.09 -19.97
CA ARG A 199 10.58 22.26 -20.74
C ARG A 199 10.65 21.33 -21.94
N LEU A 200 9.67 20.46 -22.13
CA LEU A 200 9.51 19.70 -23.35
C LEU A 200 8.96 20.68 -24.39
N ALA A 201 9.78 20.99 -25.39
CA ALA A 201 9.37 21.87 -26.47
C ALA A 201 8.04 21.38 -27.05
N ALA A 202 7.14 22.32 -27.39
CA ALA A 202 5.89 22.02 -28.08
C ALA A 202 6.19 21.21 -29.37
N GLY A 203 6.10 19.89 -29.28
CA GLY A 203 6.54 18.97 -30.34
C GLY A 203 7.13 17.64 -29.82
N ASP A 204 7.71 17.61 -28.62
CA ASP A 204 8.27 16.39 -28.02
C ASP A 204 7.24 15.71 -27.12
N ALA A 205 6.32 14.96 -27.74
CA ALA A 205 5.37 14.11 -27.02
C ALA A 205 6.13 13.01 -26.25
N ARG A 206 6.45 13.28 -24.98
CA ARG A 206 7.02 12.30 -24.07
C ARG A 206 5.98 11.22 -23.79
N LYS A 207 6.30 9.98 -24.16
CA LYS A 207 5.47 8.82 -23.84
C LYS A 207 5.68 8.41 -22.38
N THR A 208 4.77 8.82 -21.51
CA THR A 208 4.73 8.38 -20.11
C THR A 208 4.30 6.92 -20.03
N THR A 209 5.02 6.09 -19.26
CA THR A 209 4.60 4.71 -19.00
C THR A 209 3.46 4.69 -17.98
N PRO A 210 2.55 3.70 -18.02
CA PRO A 210 1.48 3.59 -17.03
C PRO A 210 2.00 3.53 -15.58
N GLU A 211 3.15 2.89 -15.37
CA GLU A 211 3.83 2.82 -14.08
C GLU A 211 4.23 4.22 -13.57
N ALA A 212 4.79 5.06 -14.46
CA ALA A 212 5.18 6.43 -14.11
C ALA A 212 3.98 7.32 -13.82
N LEU A 213 2.89 7.15 -14.58
CA LEU A 213 1.65 7.86 -14.35
C LEU A 213 1.00 7.46 -13.01
N ALA A 214 0.90 6.15 -12.72
CA ALA A 214 0.38 5.67 -11.45
C ALA A 214 1.21 6.14 -10.26
N ALA A 215 2.54 6.11 -10.38
CA ALA A 215 3.44 6.63 -9.34
C ALA A 215 3.27 8.15 -9.14
N ALA A 216 3.13 8.92 -10.22
CA ALA A 216 2.89 10.37 -10.14
C ALA A 216 1.58 10.69 -9.44
N VAL A 217 0.47 10.04 -9.82
CA VAL A 217 -0.83 10.24 -9.16
C VAL A 217 -0.77 9.85 -7.69
N SER A 218 -0.14 8.71 -7.37
CA SER A 218 0.03 8.25 -5.98
C SER A 218 0.90 9.21 -5.14
N ALA A 219 1.97 9.75 -5.72
CA ALA A 219 2.84 10.73 -5.08
C ALA A 219 2.18 12.09 -4.88
N TRP A 220 1.41 12.55 -5.87
CA TRP A 220 0.62 13.77 -5.75
C TRP A 220 -0.45 13.64 -4.67
N ALA A 221 -1.18 12.52 -4.66
CA ALA A 221 -2.18 12.24 -3.62
C ALA A 221 -1.54 12.13 -2.23
N PHE A 222 -0.36 11.52 -2.13
CA PHE A 222 0.42 11.48 -0.89
C PHE A 222 0.75 12.88 -0.38
N LEU A 223 1.33 13.76 -1.21
CA LEU A 223 1.64 15.14 -0.80
C LEU A 223 0.39 15.96 -0.45
N LEU A 224 -0.72 15.74 -1.16
CA LEU A 224 -2.01 16.37 -0.85
C LEU A 224 -2.46 16.09 0.60
N THR A 225 -2.19 14.88 1.10
CA THR A 225 -2.52 14.53 2.50
C THR A 225 -1.67 15.27 3.53
N VAL A 226 -0.59 15.91 3.11
CA VAL A 226 0.35 16.61 4.00
C VAL A 226 -0.03 18.09 4.09
N VAL A 227 -0.21 18.75 2.94
CA VAL A 227 -0.61 20.18 2.83
C VAL A 227 -2.08 20.46 3.18
N HIS A 228 -2.84 19.45 3.63
CA HIS A 228 -4.28 19.54 3.80
C HIS A 228 -4.77 20.67 4.74
N ASP A 229 -3.98 21.05 5.75
CA ASP A 229 -4.34 22.11 6.70
C ASP A 229 -4.52 23.47 5.99
N ARG A 230 -3.77 23.73 4.91
CA ARG A 230 -3.95 24.93 4.06
C ARG A 230 -5.33 24.95 3.41
N TYR A 231 -5.71 23.83 2.83
CA TYR A 231 -6.97 23.70 2.11
C TYR A 231 -8.20 23.76 3.04
N GLU A 232 -8.06 23.36 4.31
CA GLU A 232 -9.11 23.59 5.31
C GLU A 232 -9.20 25.05 5.77
N ALA A 233 -8.09 25.79 5.74
CA ALA A 233 -8.02 27.19 6.18
C ALA A 233 -8.48 28.19 5.10
N GLU A 234 -8.27 27.89 3.82
CA GLU A 234 -8.68 28.74 2.71
C GLU A 234 -10.08 28.37 2.20
N GLU A 235 -11.10 29.11 2.63
CA GLU A 235 -12.47 28.95 2.13
C GLU A 235 -12.53 29.18 0.61
N GLY A 236 -12.64 28.09 -0.16
CA GLY A 236 -12.98 28.13 -1.59
C GLY A 236 -11.97 27.51 -2.55
N GLU A 237 -10.86 26.93 -2.08
CA GLU A 237 -9.99 26.16 -2.98
C GLU A 237 -10.60 24.78 -3.27
N SER A 238 -10.86 24.52 -4.55
CA SER A 238 -11.46 23.28 -5.02
C SER A 238 -10.52 22.53 -5.95
N CYS A 239 -10.49 21.21 -5.83
CA CYS A 239 -9.77 20.33 -6.74
C CYS A 239 -10.61 19.93 -7.95
N LYS A 240 -11.70 20.63 -8.29
CA LYS A 240 -12.63 20.26 -9.36
C LYS A 240 -11.95 19.86 -10.68
N ASP A 241 -11.06 20.68 -11.21
CA ASP A 241 -10.38 20.39 -12.49
C ASP A 241 -9.45 19.17 -12.37
N LYS A 242 -8.79 19.03 -11.22
CA LYS A 242 -7.95 17.87 -10.91
C LYS A 242 -8.80 16.59 -10.79
N ILE A 243 -9.96 16.66 -10.12
CA ILE A 243 -10.91 15.57 -9.97
C ILE A 243 -11.47 15.15 -11.33
N ALA A 244 -11.80 16.09 -12.22
CA ALA A 244 -12.26 15.78 -13.57
C ALA A 244 -11.22 14.98 -14.37
N LEU A 245 -9.94 15.36 -14.26
CA LEU A 245 -8.86 14.59 -14.89
C LEU A 245 -8.66 13.22 -14.24
N LEU A 246 -8.67 13.14 -12.90
CA LEU A 246 -8.58 11.87 -12.18
C LEU A 246 -9.75 10.94 -12.52
N ALA A 247 -10.96 11.48 -12.67
CA ALA A 247 -12.15 10.75 -13.10
C ALA A 247 -11.95 10.12 -14.48
N LYS A 248 -11.40 10.89 -15.43
CA LYS A 248 -11.03 10.39 -16.75
C LYS A 248 -9.99 9.28 -16.68
N LEU A 249 -8.98 9.40 -15.81
CA LEU A 249 -7.97 8.36 -15.60
C LEU A 249 -8.57 7.09 -14.97
N LEU A 250 -9.56 7.25 -14.10
CA LEU A 250 -10.28 6.15 -13.46
C LEU A 250 -11.15 5.38 -14.46
N ASP A 251 -11.84 6.08 -15.37
CA ASP A 251 -12.80 5.50 -16.32
C ASP A 251 -12.11 4.92 -17.57
N ASP A 252 -11.28 5.73 -18.24
CA ASP A 252 -10.83 5.45 -19.61
C ASP A 252 -9.46 4.78 -19.71
N HIS A 253 -8.64 4.76 -18.65
CA HIS A 253 -7.25 4.32 -18.78
C HIS A 253 -7.13 2.77 -18.80
N ASP A 254 -6.36 2.18 -19.72
CA ASP A 254 -6.25 0.71 -19.84
C ASP A 254 -5.50 0.04 -18.67
N ASP A 255 -4.55 0.75 -18.06
CA ASP A 255 -3.77 0.23 -16.94
C ASP A 255 -4.53 0.35 -15.61
N ARG A 256 -4.68 -0.79 -14.93
CA ARG A 256 -5.40 -0.88 -13.68
C ARG A 256 -4.66 -0.24 -12.50
N GLY A 257 -3.33 -0.15 -12.54
CA GLY A 257 -2.55 0.57 -11.53
C GLY A 257 -2.84 2.07 -11.56
N VAL A 258 -2.95 2.65 -12.75
CA VAL A 258 -3.37 4.05 -12.94
C VAL A 258 -4.78 4.28 -12.39
N ARG A 259 -5.75 3.40 -12.72
CA ARG A 259 -7.12 3.50 -12.18
C ARG A 259 -7.15 3.44 -10.65
N VAL A 260 -6.37 2.55 -10.04
CA VAL A 260 -6.28 2.43 -8.57
C VAL A 260 -5.73 3.71 -7.97
N ALA A 261 -4.62 4.24 -8.51
CA ALA A 261 -4.03 5.49 -8.02
C ALA A 261 -5.00 6.67 -8.16
N ALA A 262 -5.73 6.75 -9.27
CA ALA A 262 -6.75 7.78 -9.50
C ALA A 262 -7.91 7.69 -8.50
N GLY A 263 -8.44 6.48 -8.27
CA GLY A 263 -9.50 6.26 -7.28
C GLY A 263 -9.05 6.59 -5.84
N GLU A 264 -7.83 6.19 -5.48
CA GLU A 264 -7.22 6.52 -4.19
C GLU A 264 -7.05 8.04 -4.00
N ALA A 265 -6.62 8.75 -5.06
CA ALA A 265 -6.48 10.20 -5.05
C ALA A 265 -7.83 10.92 -4.91
N ILE A 266 -8.86 10.47 -5.64
CA ILE A 266 -10.23 11.01 -5.54
C ILE A 266 -10.76 10.82 -4.11
N ALA A 267 -10.60 9.64 -3.53
CA ALA A 267 -11.00 9.38 -2.15
C ALA A 267 -10.27 10.31 -1.16
N ALA A 268 -8.98 10.62 -1.38
CA ALA A 268 -8.28 11.63 -0.60
C ALA A 268 -8.90 13.03 -0.75
N CYS A 269 -9.19 13.46 -1.99
CA CYS A 269 -9.84 14.74 -2.26
C CYS A 269 -11.22 14.84 -1.57
N VAL A 270 -12.00 13.75 -1.55
CA VAL A 270 -13.30 13.69 -0.88
C VAL A 270 -13.14 13.77 0.64
N GLU A 271 -12.19 13.02 1.23
CA GLU A 271 -11.94 13.08 2.68
C GLU A 271 -11.54 14.49 3.12
N LEU A 272 -10.71 15.17 2.30
CA LEU A 272 -10.25 16.53 2.53
C LEU A 272 -11.26 17.61 2.11
N LYS A 273 -12.50 17.23 1.72
CA LYS A 273 -13.58 18.15 1.29
C LYS A 273 -13.24 19.05 0.10
N LEU A 274 -12.27 18.64 -0.72
CA LEU A 274 -11.81 19.34 -1.92
C LEU A 274 -12.69 19.09 -3.15
N ALA A 275 -13.74 18.28 -3.01
CA ALA A 275 -14.67 17.91 -4.07
C ALA A 275 -15.98 18.74 -4.06
N HIS A 276 -16.07 19.81 -3.26
CA HIS A 276 -17.33 20.53 -3.03
C HIS A 276 -17.89 21.25 -4.28
N ASP A 277 -17.03 21.68 -5.21
CA ASP A 277 -17.48 22.28 -6.49
C ASP A 277 -17.66 21.27 -7.63
N THR A 278 -17.37 19.99 -7.38
CA THR A 278 -17.60 18.92 -8.35
C THR A 278 -19.11 18.73 -8.50
N PRO A 279 -19.68 18.81 -9.72
CA PRO A 279 -21.10 18.61 -9.94
C PRO A 279 -21.58 17.27 -9.37
N PRO A 280 -22.76 17.20 -8.74
CA PRO A 280 -23.29 15.96 -8.19
C PRO A 280 -23.46 14.87 -9.26
N GLU A 281 -23.77 15.24 -10.50
CA GLU A 281 -23.83 14.31 -11.64
C GLU A 281 -22.48 13.64 -11.91
N ASP A 282 -21.38 14.39 -11.80
CA ASP A 282 -20.02 13.87 -11.98
C ASP A 282 -19.61 12.96 -10.82
N MET A 283 -20.02 13.29 -9.59
CA MET A 283 -19.81 12.45 -8.42
C MET A 283 -20.61 11.13 -8.50
N GLU A 284 -21.84 11.18 -8.99
CA GLU A 284 -22.65 9.98 -9.24
C GLU A 284 -22.02 9.08 -10.32
N ALA A 285 -21.51 9.68 -11.40
CA ALA A 285 -20.77 8.96 -12.44
C ALA A 285 -19.50 8.30 -11.88
N LEU A 286 -18.73 9.03 -11.07
CA LEU A 286 -17.57 8.50 -10.35
C LEU A 286 -17.92 7.30 -9.47
N ASN A 287 -18.97 7.40 -8.65
CA ASN A 287 -19.44 6.31 -7.81
C ASN A 287 -19.87 5.08 -8.63
N ALA A 288 -20.51 5.29 -9.79
CA ALA A 288 -20.87 4.22 -10.71
C ALA A 288 -19.63 3.52 -11.29
N THR A 289 -18.61 4.28 -11.71
CA THR A 289 -17.33 3.73 -12.22
C THR A 289 -16.60 2.95 -11.12
N VAL A 290 -16.50 3.47 -9.89
CA VAL A 290 -15.91 2.76 -8.75
C VAL A 290 -16.64 1.44 -8.48
N SER A 291 -17.98 1.47 -8.46
CA SER A 291 -18.82 0.27 -8.26
C SER A 291 -18.61 -0.78 -9.35
N TYR A 292 -18.47 -0.36 -10.61
CA TYR A 292 -18.12 -1.24 -11.70
C TYR A 292 -16.74 -1.89 -11.48
N LEU A 293 -15.71 -1.11 -11.14
CA LEU A 293 -14.34 -1.59 -10.93
C LEU A 293 -14.20 -2.53 -9.71
N ALA A 294 -15.05 -2.36 -8.69
CA ALA A 294 -15.18 -3.21 -7.51
C ALA A 294 -15.77 -4.60 -7.81
N THR A 295 -16.52 -4.72 -8.92
CA THR A 295 -17.21 -5.94 -9.36
C THR A 295 -16.67 -6.54 -10.65
N GLU A 296 -15.81 -5.80 -11.36
CA GLU A 296 -15.26 -6.15 -12.68
C GLU A 296 -14.73 -7.60 -12.73
N PRO A 297 -15.05 -8.40 -13.75
CA PRO A 297 -14.57 -9.78 -13.85
C PRO A 297 -13.04 -9.86 -13.87
N SER A 298 -12.47 -10.86 -13.20
CA SER A 298 -11.01 -11.09 -13.30
C SER A 298 -10.65 -11.65 -14.67
N GLY A 299 -9.57 -11.13 -15.26
CA GLY A 299 -8.98 -11.69 -16.48
C GLY A 299 -8.57 -13.16 -16.33
N LYS A 300 -8.39 -13.85 -17.47
CA LYS A 300 -7.98 -15.26 -17.52
C LYS A 300 -6.48 -15.41 -17.23
N GLY A 301 -6.11 -15.49 -15.96
CA GLY A 301 -4.73 -15.83 -15.54
C GLY A 301 -4.61 -15.97 -14.02
N ALA A 302 -3.75 -16.87 -13.51
CA ALA A 302 -3.60 -17.03 -12.05
C ALA A 302 -2.90 -15.83 -11.40
N GLY A 303 -1.87 -15.27 -12.05
CA GLY A 303 -1.19 -14.04 -11.60
C GLY A 303 -2.12 -12.83 -11.66
N ASP A 304 -2.84 -12.70 -12.76
CA ASP A 304 -3.87 -11.68 -12.94
C ASP A 304 -4.94 -11.80 -11.85
N LYS A 305 -5.42 -13.01 -11.53
CA LYS A 305 -6.43 -13.21 -10.48
C LYS A 305 -6.02 -12.65 -9.11
N ARG A 306 -4.76 -12.83 -8.67
CA ARG A 306 -4.32 -12.33 -7.36
C ARG A 306 -4.17 -10.81 -7.35
N ARG A 307 -3.53 -10.24 -8.39
CA ARG A 307 -3.44 -8.78 -8.56
C ARG A 307 -4.83 -8.16 -8.67
N HIS A 308 -5.71 -8.77 -9.46
CA HIS A 308 -7.12 -8.37 -9.58
C HIS A 308 -7.84 -8.45 -8.24
N ALA A 309 -7.62 -9.47 -7.42
CA ALA A 309 -8.28 -9.59 -6.13
C ALA A 309 -7.91 -8.43 -5.19
N GLY A 310 -6.62 -8.09 -5.10
CA GLY A 310 -6.16 -6.94 -4.31
C GLY A 310 -6.72 -5.61 -4.81
N GLN A 311 -6.72 -5.40 -6.13
CA GLN A 311 -7.23 -4.15 -6.71
C GLN A 311 -8.76 -4.02 -6.61
N LYS A 312 -9.53 -5.12 -6.70
CA LYS A 312 -10.97 -5.09 -6.42
C LYS A 312 -11.26 -4.76 -4.96
N ASP A 313 -10.40 -5.21 -4.06
CA ASP A 313 -10.53 -4.90 -2.65
C ASP A 313 -10.38 -3.39 -2.41
N ILE A 314 -9.40 -2.74 -3.07
CA ILE A 314 -9.23 -1.28 -3.01
C ILE A 314 -10.49 -0.57 -3.52
N PHE A 315 -11.02 -0.93 -4.70
CA PHE A 315 -12.25 -0.28 -5.20
C PHE A 315 -13.48 -0.53 -4.32
N ARG A 316 -13.58 -1.68 -3.65
CA ARG A 316 -14.63 -1.89 -2.64
C ARG A 316 -14.45 -1.02 -1.41
N GLN A 317 -13.22 -0.79 -0.98
CA GLN A 317 -12.93 0.13 0.11
C GLN A 317 -13.27 1.56 -0.28
N ILE A 318 -12.96 1.97 -1.52
CA ILE A 318 -13.35 3.28 -2.07
C ILE A 318 -14.88 3.38 -2.17
N GLU A 319 -15.57 2.36 -2.70
CA GLU A 319 -17.05 2.30 -2.79
C GLU A 319 -17.68 2.54 -1.40
N ILE A 320 -17.25 1.77 -0.39
CA ILE A 320 -17.74 1.92 0.99
C ILE A 320 -17.43 3.32 1.54
N PHE A 321 -16.23 3.84 1.30
CA PHE A 321 -15.83 5.16 1.77
C PHE A 321 -16.67 6.28 1.13
N LEU A 322 -16.95 6.21 -0.16
CA LEU A 322 -17.74 7.21 -0.88
C LEU A 322 -19.24 7.14 -0.52
N ASP A 323 -19.77 5.96 -0.21
CA ASP A 323 -21.17 5.76 0.17
C ASP A 323 -21.44 6.10 1.64
N ASP A 324 -20.63 5.57 2.56
CA ASP A 324 -20.89 5.61 4.01
C ASP A 324 -19.99 6.60 4.77
N GLY A 325 -18.97 7.16 4.10
CA GLY A 325 -17.91 7.97 4.75
C GLY A 325 -16.96 7.15 5.63
N GLU A 326 -17.08 5.82 5.63
CA GLU A 326 -16.29 4.94 6.48
C GLU A 326 -14.94 4.61 5.83
N ALA A 327 -13.87 5.23 6.30
CA ALA A 327 -12.52 4.93 5.85
C ALA A 327 -12.04 3.54 6.36
N PRO A 328 -11.31 2.77 5.54
CA PRO A 328 -10.79 1.47 5.92
C PRO A 328 -9.76 1.59 7.05
N THR A 329 -9.91 0.73 8.06
CA THR A 329 -8.96 0.68 9.18
C THR A 329 -7.81 -0.31 8.90
N LYS A 330 -6.56 0.15 9.01
CA LYS A 330 -5.36 -0.70 8.91
C LYS A 330 -4.59 -0.69 10.23
N SER A 331 -4.14 -1.85 10.68
CA SER A 331 -3.32 -1.99 11.89
C SER A 331 -1.95 -2.58 11.56
N VAL A 332 -0.88 -1.86 11.88
CA VAL A 332 0.51 -2.29 11.67
C VAL A 332 1.18 -2.48 13.02
N ARG A 333 1.89 -3.59 13.21
CA ARG A 333 2.64 -3.81 14.44
C ARG A 333 3.93 -2.99 14.39
N THR A 334 4.13 -2.08 15.33
CA THR A 334 5.30 -1.21 15.35
C THR A 334 6.49 -1.88 16.03
N SER A 335 6.29 -2.83 16.95
CA SER A 335 7.38 -3.57 17.62
C SER A 335 7.28 -5.09 17.44
N SER A 336 8.35 -5.81 17.76
CA SER A 336 8.28 -7.26 18.01
C SER A 336 7.34 -7.58 19.19
N SER A 337 7.14 -6.62 20.10
CA SER A 337 6.13 -6.69 21.16
C SER A 337 4.72 -6.57 20.55
N ARG A 338 3.74 -7.30 21.09
CA ARG A 338 2.34 -7.19 20.61
C ARG A 338 1.63 -5.93 21.11
N GLN A 339 2.31 -5.10 21.89
CA GLN A 339 1.68 -4.02 22.65
C GLN A 339 1.67 -2.69 21.88
N SER A 340 2.59 -2.46 20.95
CA SER A 340 2.58 -1.26 20.13
C SER A 340 2.03 -1.59 18.72
N VAL A 341 0.79 -1.18 18.48
CA VAL A 341 0.11 -1.35 17.20
C VAL A 341 -0.29 0.03 16.72
N LEU A 342 0.27 0.45 15.60
CA LEU A 342 -0.21 1.64 14.90
C LEU A 342 -1.54 1.30 14.25
N LYS A 343 -2.59 2.05 14.58
CA LYS A 343 -3.91 1.95 13.97
C LYS A 343 -4.17 3.19 13.14
N VAL A 344 -4.40 3.00 11.85
CA VAL A 344 -4.77 4.05 10.91
C VAL A 344 -6.24 3.93 10.56
N THR A 345 -6.99 5.03 10.71
CA THR A 345 -8.45 5.06 10.55
C THR A 345 -8.96 6.06 9.50
N THR A 346 -8.11 6.92 8.96
CA THR A 346 -8.48 7.86 7.88
C THR A 346 -7.85 7.41 6.56
N TRP A 347 -8.45 7.82 5.44
CA TRP A 347 -7.97 7.51 4.09
C TRP A 347 -6.62 8.18 3.81
N THR A 348 -6.49 9.44 4.19
CA THR A 348 -5.28 10.27 4.14
C THR A 348 -4.10 9.60 4.85
N LYS A 349 -4.26 9.23 6.12
CA LYS A 349 -3.22 8.51 6.87
C LYS A 349 -2.95 7.13 6.29
N LEU A 350 -3.94 6.47 5.70
CA LEU A 350 -3.73 5.20 5.01
C LEU A 350 -2.87 5.37 3.75
N LEU A 351 -3.10 6.44 2.98
CA LEU A 351 -2.27 6.79 1.82
C LEU A 351 -0.83 7.07 2.24
N GLN A 352 -0.62 7.87 3.28
CA GLN A 352 0.71 8.11 3.85
C GLN A 352 1.40 6.81 4.24
N LEU A 353 0.70 5.96 4.99
CA LEU A 353 1.23 4.68 5.44
C LEU A 353 1.59 3.77 4.26
N ASN A 354 0.71 3.65 3.26
CA ASN A 354 0.92 2.80 2.10
C ASN A 354 2.09 3.30 1.24
N PHE A 355 2.17 4.62 1.02
CA PHE A 355 3.24 5.24 0.25
C PHE A 355 4.60 5.02 0.91
N LEU A 356 4.73 5.34 2.19
CA LEU A 356 5.97 5.17 2.95
C LEU A 356 6.37 3.69 3.10
N THR A 357 5.41 2.79 3.29
CA THR A 357 5.66 1.33 3.30
C THR A 357 6.24 0.85 1.97
N ARG A 358 5.64 1.28 0.85
CA ARG A 358 6.12 0.92 -0.50
C ARG A 358 7.51 1.48 -0.77
N TYR A 359 7.76 2.73 -0.39
CA TYR A 359 9.03 3.40 -0.64
C TYR A 359 10.19 2.78 0.14
N LEU A 360 10.01 2.62 1.46
CA LEU A 360 11.04 2.12 2.38
C LEU A 360 11.23 0.60 2.30
N GLY A 361 10.21 -0.14 1.89
CA GLY A 361 10.27 -1.60 1.78
C GLY A 361 10.69 -2.24 3.11
N ASN A 362 11.80 -2.97 3.10
CA ASN A 362 12.32 -3.65 4.28
C ASN A 362 12.74 -2.70 5.41
N GLY A 363 13.14 -1.47 5.09
CA GLY A 363 13.52 -0.44 6.08
C GLY A 363 12.34 0.19 6.82
N PHE A 364 11.09 -0.04 6.36
CA PHE A 364 9.91 0.60 6.91
C PHE A 364 9.74 0.35 8.41
N HIS A 365 9.98 -0.88 8.88
CA HIS A 365 9.81 -1.23 10.29
C HIS A 365 10.80 -0.49 11.19
N SER A 366 12.04 -0.31 10.72
CA SER A 366 13.09 0.40 11.46
C SER A 366 12.77 1.88 11.58
N HIS A 367 12.33 2.53 10.49
CA HIS A 367 11.86 3.91 10.55
C HIS A 367 10.66 4.06 11.48
N LEU A 368 9.66 3.18 11.37
CA LEU A 368 8.46 3.23 12.21
C LEU A 368 8.76 3.11 13.72
N GLN A 369 9.88 2.48 14.11
CA GLN A 369 10.29 2.33 15.51
C GLN A 369 11.16 3.45 16.04
N HIS A 370 12.04 3.99 15.19
CA HIS A 370 13.19 4.77 15.63
C HIS A 370 13.24 6.18 15.05
N ASN A 371 12.41 6.48 14.05
CA ASN A 371 12.36 7.78 13.42
C ASN A 371 11.24 8.64 14.03
N PRO A 372 11.55 9.78 14.66
CA PRO A 372 10.56 10.66 15.28
C PRO A 372 9.46 11.15 14.32
N LEU A 373 9.80 11.38 13.04
CA LEU A 373 8.84 11.84 12.02
C LEU A 373 7.62 10.91 11.90
N PHE A 374 7.83 9.61 12.05
CA PHE A 374 6.75 8.62 11.99
C PHE A 374 5.86 8.67 13.24
N GLY A 375 6.41 8.99 14.41
CA GLY A 375 5.63 9.18 15.63
C GLY A 375 4.75 10.42 15.59
N GLU A 376 5.22 11.49 14.94
CA GLU A 376 4.46 12.72 14.70
C GLU A 376 3.34 12.50 13.67
N THR A 377 3.65 11.77 12.60
CA THR A 377 2.70 11.52 11.51
C THR A 377 1.62 10.51 11.92
N PHE A 378 2.00 9.50 12.71
CA PHE A 378 1.17 8.36 13.07
C PHE A 378 1.12 8.22 14.60
N GLU A 379 -0.01 8.57 15.21
CA GLU A 379 -0.25 8.32 16.64
C GLU A 379 -0.15 6.81 16.93
N VAL A 380 0.95 6.39 17.53
CA VAL A 380 1.13 5.01 17.97
C VAL A 380 0.49 4.88 19.34
N ASP A 381 -0.66 4.22 19.42
CA ASP A 381 -1.26 3.78 20.68
C ASP A 381 -0.23 2.94 21.47
N GLY A 382 0.42 3.58 22.43
CA GLY A 382 1.56 3.05 23.17
C GLY A 382 1.55 3.56 24.59
N ASP A 383 0.50 3.22 25.35
CA ASP A 383 0.36 3.66 26.74
C ASP A 383 0.55 2.54 27.76
N GLU A 384 1.20 2.91 28.84
CA GLU A 384 1.82 2.10 29.90
C GLU A 384 0.85 1.14 30.62
N VAL A 385 0.95 -0.19 30.43
CA VAL A 385 0.49 -1.18 31.45
C VAL A 385 1.29 -2.51 31.35
N GLU A 386 2.49 -2.56 31.91
CA GLU A 386 3.09 -3.82 32.34
C GLU A 386 2.57 -4.20 33.74
N GLY A 387 1.88 -5.35 33.85
CA GLY A 387 1.46 -5.88 35.15
C GLY A 387 0.45 -7.02 35.17
N LEU A 388 -0.20 -7.39 34.06
CA LEU A 388 -1.20 -8.46 34.08
C LEU A 388 -0.62 -9.85 33.71
N PRO A 389 -0.68 -10.87 34.61
CA PRO A 389 -0.11 -12.19 34.40
C PRO A 389 -0.68 -12.92 33.17
N ALA A 390 0.17 -13.67 32.48
CA ALA A 390 -0.15 -14.39 31.23
C ALA A 390 -1.43 -15.25 31.27
N ALA A 391 -1.80 -15.78 32.44
CA ALA A 391 -3.00 -16.61 32.63
C ALA A 391 -4.30 -15.87 32.29
N ARG A 392 -4.42 -14.58 32.67
CA ARG A 392 -5.62 -13.77 32.42
C ARG A 392 -5.74 -13.42 30.93
N LYS A 393 -4.60 -13.13 30.27
CA LYS A 393 -4.51 -12.94 28.80
C LYS A 393 -4.93 -14.22 28.05
N MET A 394 -4.54 -15.40 28.54
CA MET A 394 -4.87 -16.68 27.90
C MET A 394 -6.36 -17.04 28.05
N MET A 395 -6.98 -16.78 29.21
CA MET A 395 -8.42 -16.95 29.43
C MET A 395 -9.25 -16.05 28.49
N SER A 396 -8.88 -14.77 28.37
CA SER A 396 -9.50 -13.83 27.42
C SER A 396 -9.37 -14.31 25.97
N ARG A 397 -8.18 -14.79 25.58
CA ARG A 397 -7.96 -15.35 24.23
C ARG A 397 -8.82 -16.58 23.96
N LYS A 398 -8.92 -17.51 24.92
CA LYS A 398 -9.75 -18.72 24.81
C LYS A 398 -11.24 -18.37 24.74
N GLN A 399 -11.70 -17.36 25.48
CA GLN A 399 -13.08 -16.86 25.41
C GLN A 399 -13.37 -16.19 24.05
N ARG A 400 -12.48 -15.31 23.56
CA ARG A 400 -12.61 -14.66 22.25
C ARG A 400 -12.59 -15.67 21.10
N GLU A 401 -11.76 -16.70 21.19
CA GLU A 401 -11.70 -17.79 20.21
C GLU A 401 -12.95 -18.67 20.24
N LYS A 402 -13.49 -18.99 21.43
CA LYS A 402 -14.78 -19.67 21.57
C LYS A 402 -15.93 -18.85 20.97
N LYS A 403 -15.99 -17.54 21.25
CA LYS A 403 -17.01 -16.63 20.67
C LYS A 403 -16.94 -16.61 19.14
N ARG A 404 -15.73 -16.42 18.58
CA ARG A 404 -15.49 -16.45 17.13
C ARG A 404 -15.86 -17.80 16.49
N THR A 405 -15.60 -18.91 17.18
CA THR A 405 -15.95 -20.25 16.70
C THR A 405 -17.46 -20.47 16.69
N LEU A 406 -18.17 -19.97 17.71
CA LEU A 406 -19.62 -20.01 17.80
C LEU A 406 -20.28 -19.16 16.71
N GLU A 407 -19.81 -17.94 16.47
CA GLU A 407 -20.28 -17.07 15.37
C GLU A 407 -20.10 -17.75 14.00
N ARG A 408 -18.91 -18.33 13.73
CA ARG A 408 -18.68 -19.10 12.50
C ARG A 408 -19.63 -20.30 12.36
N ARG A 409 -20.00 -20.96 13.46
CA ARG A 409 -20.99 -22.06 13.43
C ARG A 409 -22.37 -21.53 13.06
N ARG A 410 -22.82 -20.42 13.67
CA ARG A 410 -24.10 -19.77 13.36
C ARG A 410 -24.17 -19.31 11.90
N CYS A 411 -23.14 -18.66 11.37
CA CYS A 411 -23.11 -18.27 9.96
C CYS A 411 -23.18 -19.48 9.02
N ARG A 412 -22.47 -20.58 9.33
CA ARG A 412 -22.54 -21.81 8.53
C ARG A 412 -23.93 -22.42 8.54
N GLU A 413 -24.60 -22.42 9.68
CA GLU A 413 -25.97 -22.93 9.82
C GLU A 413 -26.98 -22.05 9.06
N ALA A 414 -26.83 -20.72 9.12
CA ALA A 414 -27.66 -19.80 8.34
C ALA A 414 -27.49 -19.99 6.83
N VAL A 415 -26.24 -20.12 6.34
CA VAL A 415 -25.95 -20.41 4.93
C VAL A 415 -26.49 -21.77 4.51
N TRP A 416 -26.40 -22.79 5.38
CA TRP A 416 -26.95 -24.12 5.10
C TRP A 416 -28.48 -24.09 5.01
N LYS A 417 -29.17 -23.41 5.93
CA LYS A 417 -30.64 -23.23 5.91
C LYS A 417 -31.10 -22.46 4.67
N GLU A 418 -30.36 -21.42 4.27
CA GLU A 418 -30.69 -20.65 3.06
C GLU A 418 -30.46 -21.46 1.79
N LYS A 419 -29.38 -22.25 1.71
CA LYS A 419 -29.11 -23.14 0.56
C LYS A 419 -30.11 -24.28 0.43
N ASN A 420 -30.62 -24.79 1.56
CA ASN A 420 -31.57 -25.91 1.57
C ASN A 420 -33.04 -25.48 1.63
N LYS A 421 -33.33 -24.18 1.56
CA LYS A 421 -34.69 -23.62 1.55
C LYS A 421 -35.54 -24.04 0.35
N PHE A 422 -34.89 -24.55 -0.72
CA PHE A 422 -35.52 -24.98 -1.97
C PHE A 422 -35.29 -26.47 -2.29
N GLY A 423 -34.89 -27.28 -1.30
CA GLY A 423 -34.51 -28.68 -1.50
C GLY A 423 -35.36 -29.68 -0.71
N LEU A 424 -36.30 -30.29 -1.44
CA LEU A 424 -37.10 -31.50 -1.16
C LEU A 424 -38.34 -31.35 -0.24
N PRO A 425 -39.52 -31.84 -0.68
CA PRO A 425 -40.67 -31.99 0.20
C PRO A 425 -40.38 -33.11 1.21
N GLU A 426 -40.60 -32.84 2.49
CA GLU A 426 -40.80 -33.90 3.47
C GLU A 426 -42.10 -34.62 3.11
N GLU A 427 -42.02 -35.79 2.47
CA GLU A 427 -43.08 -36.76 2.60
C GLU A 427 -43.01 -37.33 4.02
N GLU A 428 -43.92 -36.87 4.88
CA GLU A 428 -44.26 -37.59 6.12
C GLU A 428 -44.93 -38.92 5.73
N PRO A 429 -44.39 -40.08 6.12
CA PRO A 429 -45.10 -41.33 5.94
C PRO A 429 -46.23 -41.44 6.95
N GLU A 430 -47.44 -41.64 6.42
CA GLU A 430 -48.68 -41.81 7.15
C GLU A 430 -48.57 -42.82 8.30
N ARG A 431 -49.11 -42.42 9.46
CA ARG A 431 -49.28 -43.27 10.63
C ARG A 431 -50.22 -44.44 10.29
N GLY A 432 -49.67 -45.64 10.16
CA GLY A 432 -50.46 -46.86 9.97
C GLY A 432 -49.73 -48.12 10.41
N THR A 433 -50.06 -48.58 11.62
CA THR A 433 -50.18 -50.00 12.00
C THR A 433 -48.88 -50.84 12.18
N THR A 434 -48.49 -50.97 13.46
CA THR A 434 -48.06 -52.21 14.17
C THR A 434 -47.16 -53.25 13.48
N ALA A 435 -45.93 -53.41 13.99
CA ALA A 435 -45.33 -54.67 14.49
C ALA A 435 -43.85 -54.43 14.89
N LEU A 436 -43.50 -54.45 16.18
CA LEU A 436 -42.66 -55.48 16.82
C LEU A 436 -41.43 -55.86 15.97
N MET A 437 -40.20 -55.49 16.35
CA MET A 437 -39.47 -56.17 17.42
C MET A 437 -38.26 -55.35 17.93
N LEU A 438 -37.95 -55.63 19.19
CA LEU A 438 -37.07 -54.99 20.17
C LEU A 438 -35.55 -55.24 20.01
N LEU A 439 -34.76 -54.22 20.43
CA LEU A 439 -33.49 -54.27 21.22
C LEU A 439 -32.15 -54.69 20.53
N PRO A 440 -30.95 -54.40 21.12
CA PRO A 440 -30.42 -53.09 21.53
C PRO A 440 -28.89 -52.92 21.26
N ALA A 441 -28.34 -51.78 21.67
CA ALA A 441 -26.95 -51.33 21.60
C ALA A 441 -25.88 -52.32 22.13
N LEU A 442 -24.69 -52.29 21.50
CA LEU A 442 -23.43 -52.77 22.07
C LEU A 442 -22.30 -51.75 21.85
N ALA A 443 -21.71 -51.35 22.98
CA ALA A 443 -20.42 -50.70 23.08
C ALA A 443 -19.31 -51.75 23.28
N CYS A 444 -18.12 -51.53 22.71
CA CYS A 444 -16.83 -52.13 23.09
C CYS A 444 -15.72 -51.29 22.41
N CYS A 445 -14.88 -50.51 23.09
CA CYS A 445 -13.75 -50.82 23.98
C CYS A 445 -12.48 -51.37 23.28
N HIS A 446 -11.44 -50.54 23.31
CA HIS A 446 -10.00 -50.81 23.56
C HIS A 446 -9.21 -51.89 22.79
N HIS A 447 -8.15 -51.44 22.10
CA HIS A 447 -6.78 -52.01 22.08
C HIS A 447 -5.85 -50.97 21.41
N MET A 448 -4.95 -50.23 22.07
CA MET A 448 -3.66 -50.52 22.74
C MET A 448 -2.49 -51.00 21.83
N LEU A 449 -1.48 -50.11 21.71
CA LEU A 449 -0.01 -50.31 21.61
C LEU A 449 0.63 -50.65 20.21
N PRO A 450 1.97 -50.42 20.00
CA PRO A 450 2.82 -49.24 20.26
C PRO A 450 3.88 -48.97 19.12
N PRO A 451 4.83 -48.01 19.24
CA PRO A 451 5.70 -47.55 18.13
C PRO A 451 7.10 -48.21 18.10
N VAL A 452 7.75 -48.22 16.93
CA VAL A 452 9.14 -48.73 16.74
C VAL A 452 10.11 -47.59 16.40
N HIS A 453 11.30 -47.70 16.97
CA HIS A 453 12.31 -46.67 17.21
C HIS A 453 13.66 -47.10 16.59
N ARG A 454 14.51 -46.11 16.23
CA ARG A 454 16.00 -46.18 16.03
C ARG A 454 16.52 -46.92 14.78
N GLN A 455 17.61 -46.54 14.10
CA GLN A 455 18.80 -45.70 14.40
C GLN A 455 19.53 -45.29 13.07
N PRO A 456 20.48 -44.32 13.07
CA PRO A 456 21.20 -43.79 11.89
C PRO A 456 22.61 -44.43 11.73
N HIS A 457 23.55 -43.74 11.04
CA HIS A 457 24.95 -44.10 10.65
C HIS A 457 25.01 -44.70 9.22
N LEU A 458 25.80 -44.23 8.22
CA LEU A 458 27.22 -43.83 8.17
C LEU A 458 27.51 -42.91 6.94
N LEU A 459 28.56 -42.08 7.05
CA LEU A 459 29.15 -41.14 6.08
C LEU A 459 30.22 -41.83 5.16
N PRO A 460 30.84 -41.13 4.16
CA PRO A 460 31.20 -41.61 2.81
C PRO A 460 32.72 -41.85 2.62
N PRO A 461 33.26 -41.94 1.37
CA PRO A 461 34.23 -40.88 0.94
C PRO A 461 34.42 -40.62 -0.60
N THR A 462 34.95 -39.41 -0.91
CA THR A 462 35.99 -38.97 -1.93
C THR A 462 35.86 -39.33 -3.44
N ALA A 463 35.68 -38.37 -4.37
CA ALA A 463 36.64 -37.46 -5.10
C ALA A 463 37.21 -38.05 -6.43
N PRO A 464 37.86 -37.31 -7.37
CA PRO A 464 37.59 -35.99 -8.00
C PRO A 464 37.82 -35.97 -9.57
N ALA A 465 37.87 -34.75 -10.18
CA ALA A 465 38.40 -34.37 -11.52
C ALA A 465 37.45 -34.57 -12.75
N THR A 466 37.37 -33.75 -13.81
CA THR A 466 38.01 -32.50 -14.30
C THR A 466 37.25 -32.02 -15.55
N ALA A 467 37.25 -30.69 -15.77
CA ALA A 467 37.30 -29.97 -17.06
C ALA A 467 36.11 -29.95 -18.05
N SER A 468 35.61 -28.72 -18.26
CA SER A 468 35.59 -27.97 -19.54
C SER A 468 34.25 -27.35 -19.93
N HIS A 469 34.28 -26.01 -19.99
CA HIS A 469 33.61 -25.11 -20.93
C HIS A 469 32.21 -25.48 -21.44
N MET A 470 31.21 -24.66 -21.09
CA MET A 470 30.38 -23.89 -22.03
C MET A 470 29.43 -22.99 -21.22
N LEU A 471 29.36 -21.71 -21.62
CA LEU A 471 28.54 -20.64 -21.04
C LEU A 471 27.04 -21.01 -20.98
N PRO A 472 26.31 -20.63 -19.93
CA PRO A 472 24.88 -20.38 -20.02
C PRO A 472 24.54 -18.88 -19.81
N PRO A 473 23.39 -18.41 -20.31
CA PRO A 473 23.01 -17.00 -20.31
C PRO A 473 22.62 -16.53 -18.90
N VAL A 474 23.11 -15.36 -18.49
CA VAL A 474 22.75 -14.74 -17.21
C VAL A 474 21.37 -14.09 -17.32
N GLN A 475 20.39 -14.88 -16.88
CA GLN A 475 19.27 -14.56 -15.99
C GLN A 475 18.79 -13.10 -15.87
N GLN A 476 17.58 -12.89 -16.40
CA GLN A 476 16.58 -11.97 -15.85
C GLN A 476 16.24 -12.37 -14.41
N PRO A 477 16.17 -11.43 -13.44
CA PRO A 477 15.46 -11.65 -12.19
C PRO A 477 14.12 -10.91 -12.24
N ILE A 478 13.02 -11.67 -12.40
CA ILE A 478 12.06 -11.95 -11.32
C ILE A 478 11.10 -10.77 -11.07
N LEU A 479 9.98 -10.86 -11.79
CA LEU A 479 8.69 -10.33 -11.35
C LEU A 479 8.26 -11.12 -10.09
N LEU A 480 8.62 -10.61 -8.91
CA LEU A 480 7.99 -11.01 -7.65
C LEU A 480 6.67 -10.26 -7.51
N LEU A 481 5.63 -10.86 -8.11
CA LEU A 481 4.47 -11.36 -7.39
C LEU A 481 4.41 -10.97 -5.89
N GLU A 482 3.25 -10.41 -5.52
CA GLU A 482 2.66 -10.49 -4.18
C GLU A 482 3.03 -9.42 -3.12
N TYR A 483 2.38 -8.25 -3.21
CA TYR A 483 1.89 -7.53 -2.03
C TYR A 483 0.36 -7.54 -2.04
#